data_AF-A0A353Q2M7-F1
#
_entry.id   AF-A0A353Q2M7-F1
#
_cell.length_a   1.000
_cell.length_b   1.000
_cell.length_c   1.000
_cell.angle_alpha   90.00
_cell.angle_beta   90.00
_cell.angle_gamma   90.00
#
_symmetry.space_group_name_H-M   'P 1'
#
loop_
_entity.id
_entity.type
_entity.pdbx_description
1 polymer ?
#
loop_
_entity_poly.entity_id
_entity_poly.type
_entity_poly.pdbx_seq_one_letter_code
_entity_poly.pdbx_strand_id
1 'polypeptide(L)'
;MVLIKFPQQTSVYGPQQFNSKINTDTAIASQLTLLSQRGSEYILGETSIIPIENSIIFVRPLYLKSQSGKSLPELKKVIVGYGDKVVMEDDIQSAFKKLFNVKVEEKPQTVETKPGDVNINELINKAADLFEKAKNAQMSGKWAEYGDYLKQLEDTLNLLKEKSK
;
A
#
# COMPACT_ATOMS: atom_id res chain seq x y z
N MET A 1 28.25 -6.42 6.68
CA MET A 1 27.38 -7.41 7.34
C MET A 1 26.44 -6.64 8.26
N VAL A 2 25.13 -6.65 8.01
CA VAL A 2 24.15 -6.01 8.90
C VAL A 2 23.47 -7.11 9.69
N LEU A 3 23.69 -7.14 11.00
CA LEU A 3 23.13 -8.11 11.92
C LEU A 3 21.98 -7.45 12.68
N ILE A 4 20.75 -7.91 12.46
CA ILE A 4 19.55 -7.36 13.08
C ILE A 4 19.03 -8.40 14.09
N LYS A 5 18.92 -8.00 15.37
CA LYS A 5 18.37 -8.82 16.46
C LYS A 5 16.90 -8.45 16.70
N PHE A 6 16.00 -9.42 16.61
CA PHE A 6 14.57 -9.25 16.87
C PHE A 6 14.17 -9.82 18.24
N PRO A 7 13.16 -9.26 18.92
CA PRO A 7 12.60 -9.83 20.15
C PRO A 7 11.90 -11.17 19.87
N GLN A 8 12.05 -12.14 20.78
CA GLN A 8 11.77 -13.58 20.57
C GLN A 8 10.28 -13.98 20.44
N GLN A 9 9.37 -13.08 20.10
CA GLN A 9 7.92 -13.36 20.08
C GLN A 9 7.21 -13.18 18.73
N THR A 10 7.91 -12.82 17.65
CA THR A 10 7.36 -12.91 16.30
C THR A 10 8.05 -14.06 15.56
N SER A 11 7.26 -15.02 15.04
CA SER A 11 7.75 -16.04 14.11
C SER A 11 8.16 -15.35 12.82
N VAL A 12 9.39 -14.84 12.77
CA VAL A 12 9.91 -14.11 11.62
C VAL A 12 10.29 -15.15 10.57
N TYR A 13 9.54 -15.17 9.47
CA TYR A 13 9.81 -16.05 8.33
C TYR A 13 11.15 -15.70 7.72
N GLY A 14 11.99 -16.71 7.48
CA GLY A 14 13.22 -16.54 6.72
C GLY A 14 12.96 -16.43 5.21
N PRO A 15 13.86 -15.84 4.42
CA PRO A 15 13.73 -15.76 2.96
C PRO A 15 13.51 -17.13 2.28
N GLN A 16 14.12 -18.19 2.83
CA GLN A 16 13.95 -19.57 2.37
C GLN A 16 12.50 -20.06 2.56
N GLN A 17 11.86 -19.70 3.67
CA GLN A 17 10.48 -20.09 3.94
C GLN A 17 9.52 -19.34 3.01
N PHE A 18 9.77 -18.05 2.75
CA PHE A 18 9.01 -17.27 1.78
C PHE A 18 9.07 -17.87 0.37
N ASN A 19 10.27 -18.23 -0.11
CA ASN A 19 10.43 -18.89 -1.40
C ASN A 19 9.72 -20.25 -1.46
N SER A 20 9.78 -21.02 -0.37
CA SER A 20 9.06 -22.29 -0.27
C SER A 20 7.56 -22.08 -0.40
N LYS A 21 7.01 -21.08 0.30
CA LYS A 21 5.58 -20.73 0.24
C LYS A 21 5.14 -20.35 -1.17
N ILE A 22 5.91 -19.53 -1.88
CA ILE A 22 5.66 -19.18 -3.30
C ILE A 22 5.50 -20.43 -4.16
N ASN A 23 6.41 -21.40 -3.99
CA ASN A 23 6.41 -22.63 -4.80
C ASN A 23 5.28 -23.59 -4.42
N THR A 24 4.85 -23.60 -3.16
CA THR A 24 3.76 -24.48 -2.69
C THR A 24 2.37 -23.89 -2.89
N ASP A 25 2.26 -22.57 -3.08
CA ASP A 25 0.97 -21.91 -3.29
C ASP A 25 0.39 -22.28 -4.66
N THR A 26 -0.76 -22.94 -4.64
CA THR A 26 -1.41 -23.46 -5.86
C THR A 26 -1.87 -22.34 -6.81
N ALA A 27 -2.32 -21.21 -6.27
CA ALA A 27 -2.79 -20.08 -7.08
C ALA A 27 -1.61 -19.43 -7.82
N ILE A 28 -0.49 -19.23 -7.11
CA ILE A 28 0.75 -18.71 -7.69
C ILE A 28 1.29 -19.69 -8.74
N ALA A 29 1.44 -20.97 -8.40
CA ALA A 29 1.97 -21.99 -9.32
C ALA A 29 1.15 -22.09 -10.63
N SER A 30 -0.17 -22.01 -10.52
CA SER A 30 -1.06 -21.99 -11.69
C SER A 30 -0.80 -20.77 -12.57
N GLN A 31 -0.68 -19.58 -11.96
CA GLN A 31 -0.38 -18.35 -12.70
C GLN A 31 1.02 -18.37 -13.33
N LEU A 32 2.05 -18.86 -12.64
CA LEU A 32 3.40 -19.04 -13.21
C LEU A 32 3.36 -19.94 -14.45
N THR A 33 2.63 -21.05 -14.36
CA THR A 33 2.46 -21.99 -15.48
C THR A 33 1.81 -21.29 -16.67
N LEU A 34 0.72 -20.55 -16.47
CA LEU A 34 0.04 -19.78 -17.52
C LEU A 34 0.96 -18.73 -18.16
N LEU A 35 1.80 -18.07 -17.37
CA LEU A 35 2.75 -17.07 -17.84
C LEU A 35 3.86 -17.71 -18.70
N SER A 36 4.25 -18.96 -18.41
CA SER A 36 5.24 -19.70 -19.19
C SER A 36 4.72 -20.28 -20.51
N GLN A 37 3.40 -20.47 -20.65
CA GLN A 37 2.81 -21.14 -21.82
C GLN A 37 2.78 -20.29 -23.11
N ARG A 38 2.91 -18.96 -23.02
CA ARG A 38 2.76 -18.05 -24.18
C ARG A 38 4.06 -17.84 -24.95
N GLY A 39 4.88 -18.87 -25.09
CA GLY A 39 6.23 -18.76 -25.68
C GLY A 39 7.15 -17.79 -24.90
N SER A 40 6.85 -17.59 -23.62
CA SER A 40 7.53 -16.67 -22.73
C SER A 40 8.15 -17.45 -21.58
N GLU A 41 9.31 -17.01 -21.10
CA GLU A 41 10.00 -17.58 -19.95
C GLU A 41 9.87 -16.59 -18.79
N TYR A 42 9.48 -17.07 -17.61
CA TYR A 42 9.41 -16.25 -16.41
C TYR A 42 10.78 -16.22 -15.72
N ILE A 43 11.13 -15.06 -15.18
CA ILE A 43 12.31 -14.86 -14.35
C ILE A 43 11.83 -14.30 -13.01
N LEU A 44 12.10 -15.04 -11.93
CA LEU A 44 11.90 -14.52 -10.58
C LEU A 44 13.13 -13.69 -10.19
N GLY A 45 12.93 -12.41 -9.89
CA GLY A 45 14.01 -11.54 -9.43
C GLY A 45 14.45 -11.84 -8.00
N GLU A 46 15.32 -10.97 -7.49
CA GLU A 46 15.79 -11.04 -6.10
C GLU A 46 14.69 -10.69 -5.10
N THR A 47 14.77 -11.28 -3.90
CA THR A 47 13.82 -10.98 -2.82
C THR A 47 14.33 -9.81 -1.98
N SER A 48 13.58 -8.71 -2.01
CA SER A 48 13.78 -7.56 -1.13
C SER A 48 13.11 -7.80 0.21
N ILE A 49 13.84 -7.51 1.29
CA ILE A 49 13.37 -7.66 2.68
C ILE A 49 13.20 -6.27 3.25
N ILE A 50 11.97 -5.90 3.60
CA ILE A 50 11.63 -4.57 4.08
C ILE A 50 11.11 -4.70 5.53
N PRO A 51 11.89 -4.27 6.53
CA PRO A 51 11.42 -4.21 7.90
C PRO A 51 10.50 -2.99 8.07
N ILE A 52 9.36 -3.19 8.75
CA ILE A 52 8.42 -2.13 9.13
C ILE A 52 8.07 -2.35 10.60
N GLU A 53 8.50 -1.44 11.47
CA GLU A 53 8.33 -1.55 12.93
C GLU A 53 8.81 -2.92 13.46
N ASN A 54 7.86 -3.76 13.87
CA ASN A 54 8.09 -5.09 14.44
C ASN A 54 7.82 -6.23 13.43
N SER A 55 7.74 -5.90 12.15
CA SER A 55 7.28 -6.76 11.06
C SER A 55 8.28 -6.80 9.90
N ILE A 56 8.26 -7.88 9.11
CA ILE A 56 9.06 -8.01 7.89
C ILE A 56 8.16 -8.31 6.70
N ILE A 57 8.33 -7.54 5.64
CA ILE A 57 7.66 -7.75 4.37
C ILE A 57 8.69 -8.23 3.34
N PHE A 58 8.34 -9.28 2.62
CA PHE A 58 9.11 -9.81 1.51
C PHE A 58 8.49 -9.35 0.20
N VAL A 59 9.32 -8.86 -0.71
CA VAL A 59 8.88 -8.42 -2.04
C VAL A 59 9.77 -9.07 -3.08
N ARG A 60 9.17 -9.79 -4.03
CA ARG A 60 9.89 -10.44 -5.13
C ARG A 60 9.23 -10.08 -6.47
N PRO A 61 9.95 -9.42 -7.40
CA PRO A 61 9.43 -9.12 -8.72
C PRO A 61 9.47 -10.37 -9.62
N LEU A 62 8.50 -10.46 -10.51
CA LEU A 62 8.43 -11.47 -11.56
C LEU A 62 8.50 -10.77 -12.92
N TYR A 63 9.50 -11.17 -13.71
CA TYR A 63 9.70 -10.68 -15.05
C TYR A 63 9.30 -11.72 -16.09
N LEU A 64 8.93 -11.26 -17.28
CA LEU A 64 8.72 -12.09 -18.46
C LEU A 64 9.70 -11.69 -19.56
N LYS A 65 10.22 -12.70 -20.27
CA LYS A 65 10.97 -12.52 -21.53
C LYS A 65 10.46 -13.52 -22.57
N SER A 66 10.64 -13.21 -23.85
CA SER A 66 10.39 -14.13 -24.96
C SER A 66 11.42 -15.26 -24.98
N GLN A 67 10.97 -16.49 -25.30
CA GLN A 67 11.85 -17.64 -25.50
C GLN A 67 12.67 -17.54 -26.81
N SER A 68 12.18 -16.80 -27.81
CA SER A 68 12.80 -16.73 -29.14
C SER A 68 14.08 -15.87 -29.22
N GLY A 69 14.53 -15.31 -28.09
CA GLY A 69 15.79 -14.57 -27.96
C GLY A 69 15.72 -13.06 -28.25
N LYS A 70 16.56 -12.29 -27.54
CA LYS A 70 16.72 -10.81 -27.57
C LYS A 70 15.47 -9.96 -27.25
N SER A 71 14.69 -10.36 -26.25
CA SER A 71 13.71 -9.47 -25.61
C SER A 71 14.20 -8.98 -24.25
N LEU A 72 14.04 -7.68 -23.96
CA LEU A 72 14.26 -7.14 -22.62
C LEU A 72 13.23 -7.73 -21.64
N PRO A 73 13.63 -8.20 -20.44
CA PRO A 73 12.67 -8.64 -19.44
C PRO A 73 11.76 -7.50 -18.99
N GLU A 74 10.45 -7.76 -18.97
CA GLU A 74 9.44 -6.81 -18.51
C GLU A 74 8.88 -7.26 -17.15
N LEU A 75 8.71 -6.33 -16.22
CA LEU A 75 8.05 -6.61 -14.94
C LEU A 75 6.59 -6.95 -15.21
N LYS A 76 6.18 -8.17 -14.88
CA LYS A 76 4.81 -8.61 -15.11
C LYS A 76 3.97 -8.67 -13.84
N LYS A 77 4.57 -9.11 -12.74
CA LYS A 77 3.88 -9.27 -11.45
C LYS A 77 4.83 -8.99 -10.29
N VAL A 78 4.26 -8.73 -9.13
CA VAL A 78 4.97 -8.63 -7.86
C VAL A 78 4.36 -9.60 -6.86
N ILE A 79 5.24 -10.35 -6.20
CA ILE A 79 4.88 -11.27 -5.14
C ILE A 79 5.26 -10.62 -3.81
N VAL A 80 4.29 -10.48 -2.91
CA VAL A 80 4.48 -9.88 -1.59
C VAL A 80 4.09 -10.87 -0.51
N GLY A 81 4.91 -10.98 0.53
CA GLY A 81 4.65 -11.84 1.68
C GLY A 81 4.78 -11.13 3.01
N TYR A 82 3.89 -11.47 3.94
CA TYR A 82 3.92 -11.03 5.33
C TYR A 82 3.41 -12.16 6.24
N GLY A 83 4.22 -12.57 7.21
CA GLY A 83 3.92 -13.73 8.05
C GLY A 83 3.69 -14.99 7.19
N ASP A 84 2.54 -15.64 7.37
CA ASP A 84 2.13 -16.81 6.57
C ASP A 84 1.46 -16.49 5.23
N LYS A 85 1.16 -15.22 4.96
CA LYS A 85 0.41 -14.84 3.76
C LYS A 85 1.37 -14.48 2.63
N VAL A 86 1.08 -14.98 1.43
CA VAL A 86 1.76 -14.60 0.19
C VAL A 86 0.70 -14.29 -0.84
N VAL A 87 0.89 -13.19 -1.58
CA VAL A 87 0.00 -12.78 -2.66
C VAL A 87 0.81 -12.40 -3.88
N MET A 88 0.25 -12.61 -5.06
CA MET A 88 0.85 -12.23 -6.34
C MET A 88 -0.14 -11.38 -7.13
N GLU A 89 0.26 -10.16 -7.46
CA GLU A 89 -0.56 -9.17 -8.17
C GLU A 89 0.25 -8.47 -9.26
N ASP A 90 -0.41 -7.66 -10.10
CA ASP A 90 0.24 -6.93 -11.19
C ASP A 90 1.12 -5.77 -10.70
N ASP A 91 0.74 -5.16 -9.58
CA ASP A 91 1.43 -4.02 -8.99
C ASP A 91 1.58 -4.15 -7.46
N ILE A 92 2.50 -3.36 -6.91
CA ILE A 92 2.80 -3.35 -5.47
C ILE A 92 1.58 -2.89 -4.65
N GLN A 93 0.86 -1.85 -5.10
CA GLN A 93 -0.27 -1.32 -4.34
C GLN A 93 -1.38 -2.37 -4.20
N SER A 94 -1.75 -3.03 -5.30
CA SER A 94 -2.72 -4.11 -5.34
C SER A 94 -2.29 -5.31 -4.49
N ALA A 95 -1.01 -5.67 -4.53
CA ALA A 95 -0.47 -6.72 -3.67
C ALA A 95 -0.65 -6.37 -2.18
N PHE A 96 -0.32 -5.15 -1.76
CA PHE A 96 -0.50 -4.70 -0.39
C PHE A 96 -1.97 -4.61 0.02
N LYS A 97 -2.84 -4.05 -0.84
CA LYS A 97 -4.30 -4.02 -0.63
C LYS A 97 -4.84 -5.42 -0.34
N LYS A 98 -4.44 -6.40 -1.15
CA LYS A 98 -4.87 -7.80 -1.02
C LYS A 98 -4.26 -8.48 0.21
N LEU A 99 -2.99 -8.25 0.50
CA LEU A 99 -2.28 -8.87 1.62
C LEU A 99 -2.86 -8.47 2.98
N PHE A 100 -3.14 -7.18 3.15
CA PHE A 100 -3.70 -6.62 4.37
C PHE A 100 -5.23 -6.54 4.35
N ASN A 101 -5.86 -7.01 3.27
CA ASN A 101 -7.30 -7.00 3.07
C ASN A 101 -7.92 -5.61 3.27
N VAL A 102 -7.12 -4.56 3.02
CA VAL A 102 -7.54 -3.17 3.17
C VAL A 102 -8.40 -2.86 1.97
N LYS A 103 -9.70 -2.64 2.21
CA LYS A 103 -10.56 -1.93 1.27
C LYS A 103 -10.08 -0.49 1.23
N VAL A 104 -9.07 -0.23 0.40
CA VAL A 104 -8.83 1.13 -0.06
C VAL A 104 -10.01 1.40 -0.98
N GLU A 105 -11.05 2.04 -0.46
CA GLU A 105 -12.04 2.68 -1.30
C GLU A 105 -11.27 3.51 -2.31
N GLU A 106 -11.35 3.11 -3.59
CA GLU A 106 -10.85 3.90 -4.69
C GLU A 106 -11.77 5.12 -4.81
N LYS A 107 -11.62 6.07 -3.90
CA LYS A 107 -11.87 7.45 -4.23
C LYS A 107 -10.84 7.79 -5.32
N PRO A 108 -11.27 8.34 -6.47
CA PRO A 108 -10.37 8.66 -7.57
C PRO A 108 -9.17 9.44 -7.03
N GLN A 109 -7.97 8.85 -7.12
CA GLN A 109 -6.74 9.53 -6.74
C GLN A 109 -6.41 10.51 -7.85
N THR A 110 -6.67 11.79 -7.59
CA THR A 110 -5.85 12.86 -8.14
C THR A 110 -4.42 12.61 -7.66
N VAL A 111 -3.50 12.57 -8.62
CA VAL A 111 -2.06 12.33 -8.45
C VAL A 111 -1.51 13.25 -7.36
N GLU A 112 -0.78 12.73 -6.36
CA GLU A 112 0.16 13.57 -5.61
C GLU A 112 1.29 12.81 -4.91
N THR A 113 2.45 13.42 -5.12
CA THR A 113 3.82 13.12 -4.74
C THR A 113 4.13 13.49 -3.28
N LYS A 114 4.90 12.62 -2.61
CA LYS A 114 5.86 12.83 -1.49
C LYS A 114 5.41 13.62 -0.22
N PRO A 115 5.69 13.10 0.99
CA PRO A 115 5.37 13.74 2.26
C PRO A 115 6.39 14.85 2.58
N GLY A 116 5.89 16.07 2.76
CA GLY A 116 6.72 17.24 3.08
C GLY A 116 5.98 18.57 3.13
N ASP A 117 4.81 18.66 2.49
CA ASP A 117 3.94 19.84 2.61
C ASP A 117 2.58 19.39 3.10
N VAL A 118 2.12 19.96 4.21
CA VAL A 118 0.68 19.99 4.53
C VAL A 118 0.05 20.73 3.36
N ASN A 119 -0.53 19.97 2.43
CA ASN A 119 -1.01 20.52 1.18
C ASN A 119 -2.20 21.42 1.50
N ILE A 120 -2.20 22.66 1.00
CA ILE A 120 -3.30 23.62 1.18
C ILE A 120 -4.63 22.97 0.74
N ASN A 121 -4.58 22.10 -0.27
CA ASN A 121 -5.71 21.31 -0.74
C ASN A 121 -6.27 20.34 0.33
N GLU A 122 -5.42 19.74 1.17
CA GLU A 122 -5.89 18.91 2.30
C GLU A 122 -6.57 19.75 3.38
N LEU A 123 -6.05 20.95 3.67
CA LEU A 123 -6.68 21.89 4.62
C LEU A 123 -8.03 22.39 4.10
N ILE A 124 -8.14 22.65 2.79
CA ILE A 124 -9.40 23.02 2.13
C ILE A 124 -10.42 21.88 2.24
N ASN A 125 -10.01 20.65 1.94
CA ASN A 125 -10.90 19.48 2.03
C ASN A 125 -11.33 19.21 3.48
N LYS A 126 -10.42 19.37 4.44
CA LYS A 126 -10.72 19.23 5.88
C LYS A 126 -11.69 20.31 6.37
N ALA A 127 -11.51 21.56 5.93
CA ALA A 127 -12.43 22.65 6.23
C ALA A 127 -13.84 22.40 5.64
N ALA A 128 -13.92 21.88 4.41
CA ALA A 128 -15.19 21.53 3.78
C ALA A 128 -15.95 20.44 4.56
N ASP A 129 -15.25 19.39 5.01
CA ASP A 129 -15.83 18.30 5.80
C ASP A 129 -16.29 18.76 7.20
N LEU A 130 -15.49 19.59 7.88
CA LEU A 130 -15.86 20.17 9.18
C LEU A 130 -17.09 21.09 9.06
N PHE A 131 -17.18 21.87 7.98
CA PHE A 131 -18.34 22.72 7.71
C PHE A 131 -19.61 21.89 7.47
N GLU A 132 -19.51 20.78 6.72
CA GLU A 132 -20.65 19.89 6.49
C GLU A 132 -21.12 19.22 7.78
N LYS A 133 -20.19 18.75 8.61
CA LYS A 133 -20.49 18.19 9.94
C LYS A 133 -21.13 19.21 10.87
N ALA A 134 -20.63 20.43 10.90
CA ALA A 134 -21.24 21.52 11.65
C ALA A 134 -22.68 21.81 11.15
N LYS A 135 -22.88 21.90 9.82
CA LYS A 135 -24.20 22.14 9.22
C LYS A 135 -25.20 21.03 9.59
N ASN A 136 -24.77 19.78 9.58
CA ASN A 136 -25.60 18.64 9.97
C ASN A 136 -25.91 18.62 11.47
N ALA A 137 -24.94 18.99 12.32
CA ALA A 137 -25.14 19.12 13.76
C ALA A 137 -26.10 20.27 14.11
N GLN A 138 -26.05 21.38 13.37
CA GLN A 138 -27.00 22.49 13.48
C GLN A 138 -28.42 22.04 13.13
N MET A 139 -28.59 21.31 12.02
CA MET A 139 -29.91 20.77 11.63
C MET A 139 -30.44 19.73 12.62
N SER A 140 -29.55 18.96 13.25
CA SER A 140 -29.91 17.90 14.20
C SER A 140 -30.16 18.42 15.63
N GLY A 141 -30.07 19.74 15.86
CA GLY A 141 -30.25 20.35 17.18
C GLY A 141 -29.12 20.03 18.18
N LYS A 142 -27.98 19.54 17.71
CA LYS A 142 -26.83 19.13 18.53
C LYS A 142 -25.85 20.29 18.70
N TRP A 143 -26.24 21.28 19.50
CA TRP A 143 -25.51 22.54 19.67
C TRP A 143 -24.11 22.40 20.26
N ALA A 144 -23.87 21.40 21.11
CA ALA A 144 -22.54 21.14 21.67
C ALA A 144 -21.55 20.63 20.60
N GLU A 145 -21.94 19.61 19.83
CA GLU A 145 -21.13 19.08 18.72
C GLU A 145 -20.91 20.15 17.63
N TYR A 146 -21.92 20.98 17.36
CA TYR A 146 -21.79 22.13 16.44
C TYR A 146 -20.69 23.11 16.88
N GLY A 147 -20.64 23.47 18.17
CA GLY A 147 -19.60 24.36 18.71
C GLY A 147 -18.21 23.76 18.57
N ASP A 148 -18.07 22.46 18.80
CA ASP A 148 -16.80 21.75 18.67
C ASP A 148 -16.31 21.69 17.21
N TYR A 149 -17.22 21.43 16.26
CA TYR A 149 -16.88 21.44 14.84
C TYR A 149 -16.57 22.84 14.33
N LEU A 150 -17.27 23.87 14.81
CA LEU A 150 -17.03 25.27 14.45
C LEU A 150 -15.64 25.73 14.91
N LYS A 151 -15.22 25.34 16.12
CA LYS A 151 -13.88 25.65 16.65
C LYS A 151 -12.77 24.99 15.82
N GLN A 152 -12.95 23.71 15.49
CA GLN A 152 -12.00 22.99 14.62
C GLN A 152 -11.92 23.58 13.21
N LEU A 153 -13.05 24.08 12.70
CA LEU A 153 -13.10 24.77 11.41
C LEU A 153 -12.32 26.08 11.48
N GLU A 154 -12.50 26.87 12.53
CA GLU A 154 -11.76 28.13 12.76
C GLU A 154 -10.25 27.89 12.84
N ASP A 155 -9.82 26.89 13.61
CA ASP A 155 -8.40 26.51 13.72
C ASP A 155 -7.83 26.10 12.34
N THR A 156 -8.59 25.32 11.57
CA THR A 156 -8.19 24.87 10.23
C THR A 156 -8.12 26.04 9.23
N LEU A 157 -9.06 26.99 9.30
CA LEU A 157 -9.06 28.19 8.47
C LEU A 157 -7.91 29.15 8.83
N ASN A 158 -7.57 29.27 10.11
CA ASN A 158 -6.42 30.04 10.56
C ASN A 158 -5.10 29.43 10.06
N LEU A 159 -4.93 28.11 10.15
CA LEU A 159 -3.79 27.39 9.57
C LEU A 159 -3.69 27.58 8.05
N LEU A 160 -4.84 27.56 7.35
CA LEU A 160 -4.90 27.81 5.91
C LEU A 160 -4.48 29.24 5.58
N LYS A 161 -4.97 30.22 6.35
CA LYS A 161 -4.62 31.64 6.18
C LYS A 161 -3.14 31.91 6.44
N GLU A 162 -2.54 31.26 7.43
CA GLU A 162 -1.10 31.39 7.72
C GLU A 162 -0.24 30.75 6.61
N LYS A 163 -0.66 29.62 6.05
CA LYS A 163 0.07 28.94 4.96
C LYS A 163 -0.18 29.53 3.57
N SER A 164 -1.26 30.29 3.40
CA SER A 164 -1.59 30.97 2.13
C SER A 164 -0.90 32.33 1.98
N LYS A 165 -0.09 32.76 2.96
CA LYS A 165 0.58 34.06 2.98
C LYS A 165 2.07 33.92 2.68
#